data_AF-A0A5C3LEN5-F1
#
_entry.id   AF-A0A5C3LEN5-F1
#
_cell.length_a   1.000
_cell.length_b   1.000
_cell.length_c   1.000
_cell.angle_alpha   90.00
_cell.angle_beta   90.00
_cell.angle_gamma   90.00
#
_symmetry.space_group_name_H-M   'P 1'
#
loop_
_entity.id
_entity.type
_entity.pdbx_description
1 polymer ?
#
loop_
_entity_poly.entity_id
_entity_poly.type
_entity_poly.pdbx_seq_one_letter_code
_entity_poly.pdbx_strand_id
1 'polypeptide(L)'
;MCPNSCVAYTGPFSELDKCPICKEDQYNAKGSWQYFTTIPLGPQLQALWRSPESAHKMSHWSDQTDQIFEQLERNGGSILAYNDIYHGTAYLEAVANGQITDNDMVLMFSMDGAQLYYHKESDC
;
A
#
# COMPACT_ATOMS: atom_id res chain seq x y z
N MET A 1 -15.74 8.37 13.11
CA MET A 1 -14.47 8.89 13.70
C MET A 1 -14.77 10.22 14.37
N CYS A 2 -14.02 10.60 15.40
CA CYS A 2 -14.13 11.94 15.99
C CYS A 2 -13.90 13.02 14.91
N PRO A 3 -14.66 14.13 14.86
CA PRO A 3 -14.49 15.17 13.84
C PRO A 3 -13.08 15.79 13.80
N ASN A 4 -12.37 15.77 14.93
CA ASN A 4 -10.98 16.22 15.04
C ASN A 4 -9.95 15.08 14.86
N SER A 5 -10.37 13.94 14.31
CA SER A 5 -9.56 12.75 14.05
C SER A 5 -8.82 12.18 15.27
N CYS A 6 -9.26 12.48 16.50
CA CYS A 6 -8.56 12.07 17.72
C CYS A 6 -8.66 10.56 17.97
N VAL A 7 -9.83 9.96 17.71
CA VAL A 7 -10.09 8.52 17.89
C VAL A 7 -11.06 8.00 16.82
N ALA A 8 -10.94 6.72 16.51
CA ALA A 8 -11.98 5.94 15.87
C ALA A 8 -12.88 5.30 16.93
N TYR A 9 -14.19 5.37 16.74
CA TYR A 9 -15.19 4.75 17.63
C TYR A 9 -15.35 3.27 17.26
N THR A 10 -14.30 2.49 17.51
CA THR A 10 -14.23 1.05 17.27
C THR A 10 -13.58 0.37 18.47
N GLY A 11 -13.79 -0.94 18.63
CA GLY A 11 -13.18 -1.73 19.70
C GLY A 11 -13.43 -1.13 21.09
N PRO A 12 -12.39 -0.76 21.87
CA PRO A 12 -12.56 -0.17 23.21
C PRO A 12 -13.41 1.10 23.28
N PHE A 13 -13.57 1.81 22.16
CA PHE A 13 -14.34 3.05 22.07
C PHE A 13 -15.67 2.88 21.35
N SER A 14 -16.13 1.64 21.08
CA SER A 14 -17.36 1.39 20.31
C SER A 14 -18.62 1.95 20.98
N GLU A 15 -18.64 1.97 22.31
CA GLU A 15 -19.80 2.43 23.10
C GLU A 15 -19.75 3.91 23.47
N LEU A 16 -18.75 4.66 22.99
CA LEU A 16 -18.61 6.07 23.32
C LEU A 16 -19.27 6.95 22.28
N ASP A 17 -20.22 7.79 22.70
CA ASP A 17 -20.82 8.82 21.85
C ASP A 17 -20.04 10.15 21.85
N LYS A 18 -19.07 10.30 22.75
CA LYS A 18 -18.21 11.48 22.88
C LYS A 18 -16.74 11.11 22.88
N CYS A 19 -15.93 11.93 22.23
CA CYS A 19 -14.49 11.71 22.16
C CYS A 19 -13.87 11.80 23.56
N PRO A 20 -13.12 10.78 24.04
CA PRO A 20 -12.52 10.83 25.36
C PRO A 20 -11.45 11.92 25.49
N ILE A 21 -10.89 12.39 24.36
CA ILE A 21 -9.82 13.40 24.29
C ILE A 21 -10.41 14.82 24.19
N CYS A 22 -11.08 15.14 23.08
CA CYS A 22 -11.58 16.50 22.81
C CYS A 22 -13.04 16.73 23.20
N LYS A 23 -13.74 15.72 23.73
CA LYS A 23 -15.12 15.77 24.21
C LYS A 23 -16.20 16.09 23.17
N GLU A 24 -15.82 16.25 21.91
CA GLU A 24 -16.76 16.40 20.78
C GLU A 24 -17.67 15.19 20.62
N ASP A 25 -18.92 15.44 20.23
CA ASP A 25 -19.89 14.41 19.93
C ASP A 25 -19.49 13.64 18.65
N GLN A 26 -19.71 12.33 18.63
CA GLN A 26 -19.51 11.49 17.43
C GLN A 26 -20.50 11.83 16.31
N TYR A 27 -21.71 12.27 16.68
CA TYR A 27 -22.82 12.45 15.77
C TYR A 27 -23.25 13.94 15.71
N ASN A 28 -23.75 14.33 14.55
CA ASN A 28 -24.51 15.54 14.33
C ASN A 28 -25.97 15.19 13.97
N ALA A 29 -26.79 16.20 13.68
CA ALA A 29 -28.19 16.01 13.31
C ALA A 29 -28.42 15.15 12.05
N LYS A 30 -27.39 14.89 11.24
CA LYS A 30 -27.43 14.11 9.99
C LYS A 30 -26.73 12.74 10.10
N GLY A 31 -26.14 12.39 11.24
CA GLY A 31 -25.38 11.14 11.43
C GLY A 31 -23.95 11.38 11.93
N SER A 32 -23.03 10.44 11.66
CA SER A 32 -21.64 10.54 12.11
C SER A 32 -20.92 11.68 11.40
N TRP A 33 -20.07 12.43 12.11
CA TRP A 33 -19.28 13.52 11.50
C TRP A 33 -18.31 13.02 10.43
N GLN A 34 -17.68 11.87 10.68
CA GLN A 34 -16.67 11.30 9.80
C GLN A 34 -16.81 9.79 9.77
N TYR A 35 -16.62 9.23 8.57
CA TYR A 35 -16.52 7.80 8.34
C TYR A 35 -15.08 7.47 7.98
N PHE A 36 -14.60 6.31 8.42
CA PHE A 36 -13.28 5.82 8.07
C PHE A 36 -13.41 4.41 7.53
N THR A 37 -12.86 4.18 6.34
CA THR A 37 -12.83 2.85 5.74
C THR A 37 -11.65 2.09 6.31
N THR A 38 -11.93 0.97 6.98
CA THR A 38 -10.86 0.10 7.47
C THR A 38 -10.52 -0.92 6.39
N ILE A 39 -9.27 -0.90 5.92
CA ILE A 39 -8.72 -1.93 5.03
C ILE A 39 -7.84 -2.84 5.90
N PRO A 40 -8.24 -4.10 6.17
CA PRO A 40 -7.47 -5.00 7.01
C PRO A 40 -6.28 -5.58 6.24
N LEU A 41 -5.25 -4.77 5.99
CA LEU A 41 -4.10 -5.11 5.16
C LEU A 41 -3.39 -6.38 5.63
N GLY A 42 -3.07 -6.49 6.92
CA GLY A 42 -2.35 -7.65 7.46
C GLY A 42 -3.01 -9.00 7.13
N PRO A 43 -4.29 -9.23 7.48
CA PRO A 43 -5.00 -10.45 7.11
C PRO A 43 -5.08 -10.71 5.59
N GLN A 44 -5.23 -9.66 4.79
CA GLN A 44 -5.27 -9.79 3.32
C GLN A 44 -3.90 -10.23 2.78
N LEU A 45 -2.83 -9.59 3.23
CA LEU A 45 -1.45 -9.93 2.85
C LEU A 45 -1.11 -11.37 3.26
N GLN A 46 -1.47 -11.77 4.49
CA GLN A 46 -1.28 -13.15 4.94
C GLN A 46 -2.04 -14.15 4.05
N ALA A 47 -3.27 -13.83 3.64
CA ALA A 47 -4.07 -14.71 2.78
C ALA A 47 -3.39 -14.96 1.43
N LEU A 48 -2.68 -13.97 0.87
CA LEU A 48 -1.92 -14.12 -0.39
C LEU A 48 -0.82 -15.18 -0.30
N TRP A 49 -0.31 -15.49 0.89
CA TRP A 49 0.72 -16.53 1.09
C TRP A 49 0.19 -17.87 1.58
N ARG A 50 -1.13 -18.00 1.81
CA ARG A 50 -1.71 -19.23 2.38
C ARG A 50 -1.74 -20.41 1.41
N SER A 51 -1.71 -20.17 0.10
CA SER A 51 -1.72 -21.23 -0.90
C SER A 51 -0.36 -21.30 -1.61
N PRO A 52 0.14 -22.50 -1.95
CA PRO A 52 1.39 -22.63 -2.70
C PRO A 52 1.37 -21.88 -4.04
N GLU A 53 0.22 -21.88 -4.73
CA GLU A 53 0.07 -21.20 -6.02
C GLU A 53 0.19 -19.67 -5.87
N SER A 54 -0.50 -19.09 -4.89
CA SER A 54 -0.46 -17.66 -4.65
C SER A 54 0.88 -17.22 -4.08
N ALA A 55 1.50 -18.02 -3.19
CA ALA A 55 2.84 -17.78 -2.69
C ALA A 55 3.87 -17.76 -3.82
N HIS A 56 3.80 -18.71 -4.77
CA HIS A 56 4.69 -18.70 -5.94
C HIS A 56 4.51 -17.42 -6.78
N LYS A 57 3.27 -16.97 -7.00
CA LYS A 57 3.02 -15.69 -7.68
C LYS A 57 3.56 -14.50 -6.89
N MET A 58 3.45 -14.55 -5.56
CA MET A 58 3.98 -13.54 -4.67
C MET A 58 5.50 -13.54 -4.58
N SER A 59 6.20 -14.62 -4.90
CA SER A 59 7.67 -14.65 -4.99
C SER A 59 8.21 -14.21 -6.34
N HIS A 60 7.36 -14.05 -7.36
CA HIS A 60 7.79 -13.70 -8.72
C HIS A 60 8.57 -12.37 -8.80
N TRP A 61 8.31 -11.43 -7.88
CA TRP A 61 9.05 -10.17 -7.84
C TRP A 61 10.55 -10.39 -7.61
N SER A 62 10.93 -11.42 -6.85
CA SER A 62 12.33 -11.74 -6.57
C SER A 62 13.04 -12.11 -7.86
N ASP A 63 12.46 -13.02 -8.65
CA ASP A 63 12.99 -13.43 -9.95
C ASP A 63 13.13 -12.24 -10.91
N GLN A 64 12.17 -11.31 -10.90
CA GLN A 64 12.22 -10.10 -11.72
C GLN A 64 13.33 -9.15 -11.27
N THR A 65 13.52 -9.02 -9.95
CA THR A 65 14.54 -8.16 -9.37
C THR A 65 15.94 -8.69 -9.69
N ASP A 66 16.15 -10.00 -9.61
CA ASP A 66 17.41 -10.64 -10.01
C ASP A 66 17.73 -10.38 -11.49
N GLN A 67 16.73 -10.53 -12.37
CA GLN A 67 16.89 -10.24 -13.80
C GLN A 67 17.25 -8.77 -14.06
N ILE A 68 16.68 -7.83 -13.30
CA ILE A 68 17.01 -6.40 -13.40
C ILE A 68 18.44 -6.15 -12.95
N PHE A 69 18.89 -6.75 -11.84
CA PHE A 69 20.29 -6.62 -11.40
C PHE A 69 21.27 -7.20 -12.41
N GLU A 70 21.00 -8.39 -12.97
CA GLU A 70 21.82 -8.94 -14.06
C GLU A 70 21.89 -8.01 -15.28
N GLN A 71 20.77 -7.39 -15.65
CA GLN A 71 20.72 -6.44 -16.75
C GLN A 71 21.56 -5.18 -16.44
N LEU A 72 21.44 -4.65 -15.23
CA LEU A 72 22.22 -3.50 -14.77
C LEU A 72 23.72 -3.79 -14.85
N GLU A 73 24.17 -4.95 -14.39
CA GLU A 73 25.57 -5.37 -14.47
C GLU A 73 26.06 -5.42 -15.93
N ARG A 74 25.27 -6.03 -16.83
CA ARG A 74 25.63 -6.17 -18.25
C ARG A 74 25.67 -4.84 -19.00
N ASN A 75 24.83 -3.89 -18.60
CA ASN A 75 24.65 -2.62 -19.30
C ASN A 75 25.37 -1.42 -18.64
N GLY A 76 26.26 -1.67 -17.67
CA GLY A 76 26.99 -0.61 -16.99
C GLY A 76 26.11 0.31 -16.13
N GLY A 77 25.08 -0.25 -15.49
CA GLY A 77 24.15 0.46 -14.61
C GLY A 77 22.94 1.08 -15.31
N SER A 78 22.68 0.73 -16.58
CA SER A 78 21.59 1.29 -17.37
C SER A 78 20.43 0.32 -17.58
N ILE A 79 19.22 0.78 -17.24
CA ILE A 79 17.95 0.09 -17.54
C ILE A 79 17.47 0.52 -18.93
N LEU A 80 17.28 -0.45 -19.83
CA LEU A 80 16.90 -0.17 -21.22
C LEU A 80 15.40 0.14 -21.37
N ALA A 81 14.56 -0.42 -20.49
CA ALA A 81 13.12 -0.23 -20.51
C ALA A 81 12.55 -0.32 -19.09
N TYR A 82 11.63 0.57 -18.75
CA TYR A 82 10.92 0.58 -17.48
C TYR A 82 9.51 0.07 -17.72
N ASN A 83 9.21 -1.13 -17.23
CA ASN A 83 7.92 -1.80 -17.50
C ASN A 83 7.07 -2.03 -16.24
N ASP A 84 7.71 -2.06 -15.08
CA ASP A 84 7.06 -2.41 -13.81
C ASP A 84 7.74 -1.67 -12.64
N ILE A 85 7.08 -1.68 -11.48
CA ILE A 85 7.48 -1.00 -10.24
C ILE A 85 8.89 -1.40 -9.77
N TYR A 86 9.33 -2.62 -10.10
CA TYR A 86 10.64 -3.15 -9.70
C TYR A 86 11.82 -2.41 -10.35
N HIS A 87 11.58 -1.64 -11.42
CA HIS A 87 12.62 -0.81 -12.05
C HIS A 87 12.81 0.55 -11.35
N GLY A 88 11.98 0.87 -10.36
CA GLY A 88 12.06 2.12 -9.62
C GLY A 88 13.35 2.19 -8.80
N THR A 89 14.08 3.30 -8.92
CA THR A 89 15.36 3.50 -8.21
C THR A 89 15.22 3.30 -6.71
N ALA A 90 14.17 3.85 -6.09
CA ALA A 90 13.93 3.70 -4.64
C ALA A 90 13.74 2.24 -4.22
N TYR A 91 13.09 1.43 -5.05
CA TYR A 91 12.93 0.00 -4.80
C TYR A 91 14.26 -0.74 -4.95
N LEU A 92 14.98 -0.52 -6.05
CA LEU A 92 16.25 -1.20 -6.32
C LEU A 92 17.33 -0.85 -5.29
N GLU A 93 17.41 0.41 -4.86
CA GLU A 93 18.30 0.84 -3.78
C GLU A 93 17.94 0.16 -2.46
N ALA A 94 16.65 0.03 -2.15
CA ALA A 94 16.20 -0.64 -0.92
C ALA A 94 16.56 -2.14 -0.92
N VAL A 95 16.45 -2.82 -2.07
CA VAL A 95 16.92 -4.21 -2.21
C VAL A 95 18.45 -4.28 -2.10
N ALA A 96 19.18 -3.44 -2.84
CA ALA A 96 20.64 -3.43 -2.84
C ALA A 96 21.24 -3.14 -1.44
N ASN A 97 20.55 -2.34 -0.63
CA ASN A 97 20.94 -2.03 0.74
C ASN A 97 20.45 -3.06 1.77
N GLY A 98 19.76 -4.12 1.34
CA GLY A 98 19.23 -5.17 2.24
C GLY A 98 18.06 -4.71 3.12
N GLN A 99 17.39 -3.62 2.75
CA GLN A 99 16.18 -3.14 3.44
C GLN A 99 14.93 -3.93 3.04
N ILE A 100 14.98 -4.54 1.84
CA ILE A 100 14.00 -5.50 1.33
C ILE A 100 14.75 -6.80 1.06
N THR A 101 14.25 -7.90 1.61
CA THR A 101 14.78 -9.25 1.43
C THR A 101 13.72 -10.17 0.82
N ASP A 102 14.13 -11.35 0.34
CA ASP A 102 13.23 -12.32 -0.32
C ASP A 102 12.09 -12.82 0.58
N ASN A 103 12.19 -12.60 1.89
CA ASN A 103 11.16 -12.96 2.88
C ASN A 103 10.17 -11.82 3.17
N ASP A 104 10.40 -10.63 2.62
CA ASP A 104 9.58 -9.47 2.85
C ASP A 104 8.45 -9.35 1.83
N MET A 105 7.40 -8.64 2.25
CA MET A 105 6.35 -8.16 1.36
C MET A 105 6.41 -6.64 1.28
N VAL A 106 6.40 -6.10 0.07
CA VAL A 106 6.32 -4.66 -0.16
C VAL A 106 4.88 -4.29 -0.50
N LEU A 107 4.26 -3.44 0.34
CA LEU A 107 2.97 -2.83 0.04
C LEU A 107 3.21 -1.42 -0.53
N MET A 108 2.88 -1.23 -1.80
CA MET A 108 2.78 0.10 -2.40
C MET A 108 1.32 0.53 -2.40
N PHE A 109 1.03 1.70 -1.86
CA PHE A 109 -0.31 2.27 -1.84
C PHE A 109 -0.27 3.73 -2.29
N SER A 110 -1.11 4.05 -3.27
CA SER A 110 -1.29 5.41 -3.79
C SER A 110 -2.68 5.88 -3.40
N MET A 111 -2.75 6.92 -2.58
CA MET A 111 -3.98 7.65 -2.27
C MET A 111 -3.95 8.98 -3.01
N ASP A 112 -5.06 9.36 -3.61
CA ASP A 112 -5.23 10.60 -4.39
C ASP A 112 -4.38 10.69 -5.66
N GLY A 113 -4.29 9.56 -6.39
CA GLY A 113 -3.62 9.53 -7.69
C GLY A 113 -4.32 10.39 -8.75
N ALA A 114 -3.65 11.44 -9.22
CA ALA A 114 -3.97 12.07 -10.50
C ALA A 114 -3.28 11.27 -11.62
N GLN A 115 -4.05 10.53 -12.42
CA GLN A 115 -3.51 9.87 -13.59
C GLN A 115 -3.41 10.88 -14.74
N LEU A 116 -2.19 11.27 -15.11
CA LEU A 116 -1.95 12.12 -16.29
C LEU A 116 -2.16 11.29 -17.54
N TYR A 117 -3.30 11.48 -18.20
CA TYR A 117 -3.53 10.94 -19.53
C TYR A 117 -3.16 12.00 -20.57
N TYR A 118 -2.34 11.63 -21.56
CA TYR A 118 -2.09 12.51 -22.70
C TYR A 118 -3.35 12.66 -23.58
N HIS A 119 -4.13 11.58 -23.72
CA HIS A 119 -5.50 11.58 -24.25
C HIS A 119 -6.35 10.59 -23.45
N LYS A 120 -7.37 11.09 -22.74
CA LYS A 120 -8.38 10.27 -22.06
C LYS A 120 -9.66 10.37 -22.87
N GLU A 121 -10.13 9.26 -23.43
CA GLU A 121 -11.32 9.25 -24.30
C GLU A 121 -12.65 9.13 -23.54
N SER A 122 -12.65 8.77 -22.25
CA SER A 122 -13.78 8.99 -21.32
C SER A 122 -13.50 8.40 -19.94
N ASP A 123 -14.16 8.98 -18.94
CA ASP A 123 -14.39 8.40 -17.62
C ASP A 123 -15.75 7.69 -17.65
N CYS A 124 -15.75 6.36 -17.65
CA CYS A 124 -16.94 5.59 -17.31
C CYS A 124 -16.86 5.19 -15.84
#